data_AF-A0A842PB33-F1
#
_entry.id   AF-A0A842PB33-F1
#
_cell.length_a   1.000
_cell.length_b   1.000
_cell.length_c   1.000
_cell.angle_alpha   90.00
_cell.angle_beta   90.00
_cell.angle_gamma   90.00
#
_symmetry.space_group_name_H-M   'P 1'
#
loop_
_entity.id
_entity.type
_entity.pdbx_description
1 polymer ?
#
loop_
_entity_poly.entity_id
_entity_poly.type
_entity_poly.pdbx_seq_one_letter_code
_entity_poly.pdbx_strand_id
1 'polypeptide(L)' 'MSKPSDPGSLKIGSYILLPHTDQPSGEACRIIEYDTSKPGKHGAAKARIVGQG' A
#
# COMPACT_ATOMS: atom_id res chain seq x y z
N MET A 1 13.92 1.60 -9.44
CA MET A 1 13.09 0.57 -10.10
C MET A 1 12.07 0.06 -9.09
N SER A 2 10.78 0.27 -9.34
CA SER A 2 9.71 -0.35 -8.56
C SER A 2 9.52 -1.81 -9.00
N LYS A 3 8.92 -2.63 -8.13
CA LYS A 3 8.50 -3.98 -8.47
C LYS A 3 7.07 -4.22 -7.98
N PRO A 4 6.21 -4.91 -8.75
CA PRO A 4 4.93 -5.38 -8.25
C PRO A 4 5.14 -6.25 -6.99
N SER A 5 4.29 -6.07 -5.99
CA SER A 5 4.30 -6.86 -4.74
C SER A 5 2.88 -7.00 -4.23
N ASP A 6 2.56 -8.13 -3.60
CA ASP A 6 1.26 -8.34 -2.98
C ASP A 6 1.11 -7.43 -1.75
N PRO A 7 -0.05 -6.76 -1.54
CA PRO A 7 -0.25 -5.89 -0.39
C PRO A 7 0.01 -6.58 0.95
N GLY A 8 -0.29 -7.87 1.11
CA GLY A 8 -0.07 -8.64 2.34
C GLY A 8 1.40 -8.89 2.68
N SER A 9 2.31 -8.70 1.72
CA SER A 9 3.76 -8.81 1.94
C SER A 9 4.40 -7.52 2.45
N LEU A 10 3.69 -6.38 2.37
CA LEU A 10 4.20 -5.08 2.76
C LEU A 10 4.33 -4.95 4.29
N LYS A 11 5.28 -4.14 4.72
CA LYS A 11 5.55 -3.85 6.14
C LYS A 11 5.64 -2.35 6.36
N ILE A 12 5.24 -1.89 7.54
CA ILE A 12 5.53 -0.53 8.01
C ILE A 12 7.05 -0.28 7.88
N GLY A 13 7.42 0.90 7.39
CA GLY A 13 8.80 1.28 7.09
C GLY A 13 9.27 0.95 5.67
N SER A 14 8.56 0.09 4.93
CA SER A 14 8.80 -0.16 3.51
C SER A 14 8.31 1.01 2.65
N TYR A 15 8.72 1.05 1.38
CA TYR A 15 8.25 2.04 0.41
C TYR A 15 7.20 1.46 -0.55
N ILE A 16 6.23 2.28 -0.92
CA ILE A 16 5.19 1.99 -1.91
C ILE A 16 4.95 3.22 -2.80
N LEU A 17 4.58 3.00 -4.05
CA LEU A 17 4.12 4.08 -4.95
C LEU A 17 2.62 4.34 -4.70
N LEU A 18 2.28 5.53 -4.19
CA LEU A 18 0.89 5.95 -3.99
C LEU A 18 0.45 6.92 -5.10
N PRO A 19 -0.81 6.89 -5.55
CA PRO A 19 -1.31 7.84 -6.54
C PRO A 19 -1.25 9.27 -5.96
N HIS A 20 -0.68 10.20 -6.73
CA HIS A 20 -0.68 11.63 -6.43
C HIS A 20 -1.23 12.38 -7.64
N THR A 21 -2.05 13.42 -7.45
CA THR A 21 -2.75 14.12 -8.55
C THR A 21 -1.79 14.70 -9.58
N ASP A 22 -0.59 15.07 -9.13
CA ASP A 22 0.41 15.77 -9.94
C ASP A 22 1.45 14.84 -10.58
N GLN A 23 1.42 13.52 -10.27
CA GLN A 23 2.35 12.54 -10.83
C GLN A 23 1.64 11.27 -11.33
N PRO A 24 1.60 11.05 -12.67
CA PRO A 24 1.02 9.84 -13.25
C PRO A 24 1.70 8.54 -12.81
N SER A 25 2.99 8.61 -12.46
CA SER A 25 3.80 7.47 -12.02
C SER A 25 3.58 7.06 -10.55
N GLY A 26 2.83 7.85 -9.78
CA GLY A 26 2.74 7.74 -8.34
C GLY A 26 4.00 8.24 -7.61
N GLU A 27 3.84 8.59 -6.34
CA GLU A 27 4.89 9.10 -5.46
C GLU A 27 5.39 8.00 -4.51
N ALA A 28 6.71 7.97 -4.27
CA ALA A 28 7.32 7.00 -3.38
C ALA A 28 7.16 7.41 -1.92
N CYS A 29 6.19 6.81 -1.23
CA CYS A 29 5.91 7.08 0.17
C CYS A 29 6.45 5.96 1.07
N ARG A 30 6.95 6.32 2.24
CA ARG A 30 7.24 5.38 3.32
C ARG A 30 5.95 5.01 4.03
N ILE A 31 5.66 3.73 4.20
CA ILE A 31 4.47 3.24 4.91
C ILE A 31 4.63 3.54 6.40
N ILE A 32 3.71 4.33 6.96
CA ILE A 32 3.66 4.69 8.39
C ILE A 32 2.52 3.98 9.13
N GLU A 33 1.44 3.62 8.45
CA GLU A 33 0.34 2.80 9.00
C GLU A 33 -0.08 1.71 8.01
N TYR A 34 -0.46 0.55 8.54
CA TYR A 34 -0.92 -0.59 7.76
C TYR A 34 -1.97 -1.37 8.52
N ASP A 35 -3.22 -1.30 8.05
CA ASP A 35 -4.36 -2.04 8.60
C ASP A 35 -4.94 -3.01 7.58
N THR A 36 -5.51 -4.11 8.06
CA THR A 36 -6.22 -5.08 7.22
C THR A 36 -7.61 -5.39 7.73
N SER A 37 -8.58 -5.50 6.82
CA SER A 37 -9.90 -6.01 7.14
C SER A 37 -9.89 -7.53 7.31
N LYS A 38 -10.84 -8.08 8.06
CA LYS A 38 -11.14 -9.52 7.98
C LYS A 38 -11.71 -9.85 6.60
N PRO A 39 -11.34 -10.98 5.98
CA PRO A 39 -12.00 -11.45 4.77
C PRO A 39 -13.45 -11.88 5.09
N GLY A 40 -14.37 -11.65 4.15
CA GLY A 40 -15.71 -12.25 4.21
C GLY A 40 -15.68 -13.75 3.82
N LYS A 41 -16.82 -14.43 3.86
CA LYS A 41 -16.94 -15.89 3.58
C LYS A 41 -16.25 -16.35 2.28
N HIS A 42 -16.36 -15.54 1.23
CA HIS A 42 -15.70 -15.78 -0.07
C HIS A 42 -14.92 -14.55 -0.55
N GLY A 43 -14.65 -13.60 0.37
CA GLY A 43 -14.03 -12.33 0.04
C GLY A 43 -12.53 -12.32 0.32
N ALA A 44 -11.83 -11.36 -0.28
CA ALA A 44 -10.45 -11.05 0.09
C ALA A 44 -10.41 -9.99 1.19
N ALA A 45 -9.41 -10.07 2.06
CA ALA A 45 -9.05 -8.98 2.96
C ALA A 45 -8.65 -7.74 2.15
N LYS A 46 -8.88 -6.55 2.70
CA LYS A 46 -8.46 -5.27 2.12
C LYS A 46 -7.39 -4.65 3.01
N ALA A 47 -6.36 -4.09 2.40
CA ALA A 47 -5.34 -3.32 3.09
C ALA A 47 -5.66 -1.82 3.00
N ARG A 48 -5.59 -1.12 4.13
CA ARG A 48 -5.57 0.34 4.20
C ARG A 48 -4.17 0.76 4.58
N ILE A 49 -3.54 1.54 3.71
CA ILE A 49 -2.14 1.94 3.85
C ILE A 49 -2.11 3.46 3.96
N VAL A 50 -1.40 3.98 4.95
CA VAL A 50 -1.05 5.42 5.04
C VAL A 50 0.44 5.54 4.84
N GLY A 51 0.84 6.40 3.89
CA GLY A 51 2.22 6.68 3.56
C GLY A 51 2.55 8.16 3.73
N GLN A 52 3.83 8.44 3.98
CA GLN A 52 4.39 9.79 3.98
C GLN A 52 5.52 9.86 2.96
N GLY A 53 5.44 10.83 2.04
CA GLY A 53 6.37 11.09 0.94
C GLY A 53 6.55 12.59 0.78
#